data_AF-A0A4V6D3V5-F1
#
_entry.id   AF-A0A4V6D3V5-F1
#
_cell.length_a   1.000
_cell.length_b   1.000
_cell.length_c   1.000
_cell.angle_alpha   90.00
_cell.angle_beta   90.00
_cell.angle_gamma   90.00
#
_symmetry.space_group_name_H-M   'P 1'
#
loop_
_entity.id
_entity.type
_entity.pdbx_description
1 polymer ?
#
loop_
_entity_poly.entity_id
_entity_poly.type
_entity_poly.pdbx_seq_one_letter_code
_entity_poly.pdbx_strand_id
1 'polypeptide(L)'
;MTGNAFDPLPLPSGVPVPMYFCDDPCKIAKSDEHATYRQRYWMCSNFVFEPTLRQRRINMLTPPPLCDFEQWIDTEINPEDKEFLEYMLRWDAERKEMYEKRLREEAAKKEHKEEEERRRVAPNREEREKKLERARRAKAVTEENPDTLRKGK
;
A
#
# COMPACT_ATOMS: atom_id res chain seq x y z
N MET A 1 -27.71 4.61 13.16
CA MET A 1 -27.89 3.57 14.18
C MET A 1 -26.53 2.96 14.45
N THR A 2 -25.94 3.30 15.59
CA THR A 2 -24.61 2.86 16.04
C THR A 2 -24.74 1.50 16.71
N GLY A 3 -24.56 0.40 15.95
CA GLY A 3 -24.27 -0.91 16.53
C GLY A 3 -22.77 -0.99 16.81
N ASN A 4 -22.39 -1.39 18.03
CA ASN A 4 -20.99 -1.68 18.34
C ASN A 4 -20.56 -2.94 17.58
N ALA A 5 -19.29 -3.03 17.19
CA ALA A 5 -18.72 -4.24 16.54
C ALA A 5 -18.83 -5.51 17.42
N PHE A 6 -19.21 -5.34 18.69
CA PHE A 6 -19.39 -6.39 19.69
C PHE A 6 -20.85 -6.77 19.94
N ASP A 7 -21.81 -6.07 19.31
CA ASP A 7 -23.22 -6.42 19.46
C ASP A 7 -23.49 -7.72 18.67
N PRO A 8 -24.04 -8.78 19.31
CA PRO A 8 -24.35 -10.02 18.64
C PRO A 8 -25.28 -9.78 17.45
N LEU A 9 -24.92 -10.36 16.30
CA LEU A 9 -25.78 -10.31 15.12
C LEU A 9 -27.13 -11.01 15.42
N PRO A 10 -28.23 -10.54 14.82
CA PRO A 10 -29.55 -11.14 15.04
C PRO A 10 -29.54 -12.61 14.63
N LEU A 11 -30.13 -13.45 15.48
CA LEU A 11 -30.22 -14.89 15.27
C LEU A 11 -31.07 -15.22 14.02
N PRO A 12 -30.70 -16.22 13.22
CA PRO A 12 -31.53 -16.70 12.12
C PRO A 12 -32.80 -17.33 12.72
N SER A 13 -33.96 -16.92 12.23
CA SER A 13 -35.24 -17.49 12.66
C SER A 13 -35.29 -18.99 12.32
N GLY A 14 -35.58 -19.83 13.32
CA GLY A 14 -35.80 -21.27 13.13
C GLY A 14 -34.57 -22.19 13.13
N VAL A 15 -33.35 -21.65 13.32
CA VAL A 15 -32.14 -22.48 13.46
C VAL A 15 -31.83 -22.67 14.95
N PRO A 16 -31.74 -23.92 15.47
CA PRO A 16 -31.37 -24.16 16.85
C PRO A 16 -29.96 -23.64 17.10
N VAL A 17 -29.79 -22.77 18.10
CA VAL A 17 -28.48 -22.27 18.52
C VAL A 17 -27.70 -23.43 19.14
N PRO A 18 -26.51 -23.79 18.62
CA PRO A 18 -25.68 -24.80 19.27
C PRO A 18 -25.29 -24.32 20.67
N MET A 19 -25.59 -25.12 21.68
CA MET A 19 -25.03 -24.97 23.03
C MET A 19 -23.92 -26.00 23.18
N TYR A 20 -22.66 -25.58 23.06
CA TYR A 20 -21.50 -26.46 23.09
C TYR A 20 -20.66 -26.17 24.33
N PHE A 21 -20.52 -27.16 25.24
CA PHE A 21 -19.66 -27.29 26.44
C PHE A 21 -19.49 -26.09 27.43
N CYS A 22 -19.80 -24.86 27.05
CA CYS A 22 -19.49 -23.62 27.78
C CYS A 22 -20.71 -23.00 28.47
N ASP A 23 -21.88 -23.67 28.44
CA ASP A 23 -23.18 -23.23 28.98
C ASP A 23 -23.76 -21.92 28.41
N ASP A 24 -22.92 -21.06 27.81
CA ASP A 24 -23.29 -19.84 27.11
C ASP A 24 -23.71 -20.13 25.65
N PRO A 25 -24.76 -19.47 25.12
CA PRO A 25 -25.12 -19.58 23.71
C PRO A 25 -23.96 -19.18 22.79
N CYS A 26 -23.77 -19.92 21.70
CA CYS A 26 -22.84 -19.52 20.65
C CYS A 26 -23.29 -18.19 20.01
N LYS A 27 -22.32 -17.37 19.60
CA LYS A 27 -22.55 -16.11 18.90
C LYS A 27 -22.38 -16.28 17.39
N ILE A 28 -22.94 -15.36 16.62
CA ILE A 28 -22.79 -15.33 15.16
C ILE A 28 -21.69 -14.36 14.81
N ALA A 29 -20.70 -14.84 14.07
CA ALA A 29 -19.67 -14.05 13.44
C ALA A 29 -19.87 -14.05 11.91
N LYS A 30 -19.22 -13.09 11.24
CA LYS A 30 -19.11 -13.04 9.78
C LYS A 30 -17.64 -13.16 9.41
N SER A 31 -17.36 -13.88 8.34
CA SER A 31 -15.99 -13.96 7.84
C SER A 31 -15.62 -12.73 7.00
N ASP A 32 -14.39 -12.27 7.16
CA ASP A 32 -13.79 -11.22 6.33
C ASP A 32 -12.88 -11.80 5.24
N GLU A 33 -12.73 -13.13 5.17
CA GLU A 33 -11.92 -13.79 4.15
C GLU A 33 -12.61 -13.79 2.80
N HIS A 34 -11.88 -13.53 1.72
CA HIS A 34 -12.45 -13.42 0.37
C HIS A 34 -13.24 -14.67 -0.07
N ALA A 35 -12.80 -15.87 0.32
CA ALA A 35 -13.44 -17.13 -0.06
C ALA A 35 -14.74 -17.43 0.71
N THR A 36 -14.93 -16.76 1.86
CA THR A 36 -16.08 -16.95 2.74
C THR A 36 -16.71 -15.61 3.15
N TYR A 37 -16.51 -14.58 2.32
CA TYR A 37 -16.77 -13.19 2.69
C TYR A 37 -18.22 -12.98 3.11
N ARG A 38 -18.40 -12.41 4.30
CA ARG A 38 -19.66 -12.17 5.00
C ARG A 38 -20.53 -13.39 5.28
N GLN A 39 -20.05 -14.60 4.97
CA GLN A 39 -20.72 -15.82 5.40
C GLN A 39 -20.77 -15.86 6.92
N ARG A 40 -21.94 -16.21 7.43
CA ARG A 40 -22.17 -16.33 8.86
C ARG A 40 -21.75 -17.70 9.35
N TYR A 41 -21.19 -17.73 10.53
CA TYR A 41 -20.88 -18.95 11.25
C TYR A 41 -21.16 -18.77 12.74
N TRP A 42 -21.55 -19.86 13.38
CA TRP A 42 -21.56 -19.97 14.83
C TRP A 42 -20.12 -20.02 15.32
N MET A 43 -19.84 -19.26 16.36
CA MET A 43 -18.58 -19.25 17.08
C MET A 43 -18.89 -19.33 18.57
N CYS A 44 -18.11 -20.09 19.35
CA CYS A 44 -18.25 -20.08 20.79
C CYS A 44 -18.07 -18.67 21.36
N SER A 45 -18.91 -18.29 22.33
CA SER A 45 -18.73 -17.04 23.06
C SER A 45 -17.40 -17.00 23.83
N ASN A 46 -16.85 -18.17 24.17
CA ASN A 46 -15.55 -18.37 24.80
C ASN A 46 -14.42 -18.77 23.81
N PHE A 47 -14.55 -18.38 22.53
CA PHE A 47 -13.51 -18.63 21.50
C PHE A 47 -12.24 -17.80 21.73
N VAL A 48 -12.39 -16.54 22.15
CA VAL A 48 -11.30 -15.69 22.63
C VAL A 48 -11.63 -15.22 24.04
N PHE A 49 -10.63 -15.25 24.93
CA PHE A 49 -10.81 -14.73 26.28
C PHE A 49 -10.91 -13.21 26.24
N GLU A 50 -12.12 -12.71 26.43
CA GLU A 50 -12.40 -11.29 26.61
C GLU A 50 -12.73 -11.00 28.08
N PRO A 51 -11.73 -10.60 28.92
CA PRO A 51 -11.99 -10.33 30.31
C PRO A 51 -12.92 -9.12 30.45
N THR A 52 -13.97 -9.28 31.26
CA THR A 52 -14.90 -8.21 31.63
C THR A 52 -14.18 -7.04 32.30
N LEU A 53 -14.78 -5.83 32.26
CA LEU A 53 -14.23 -4.66 32.95
C LEU A 53 -14.00 -4.92 34.45
N ARG A 54 -14.86 -5.74 35.08
CA ARG A 54 -14.71 -6.15 36.49
C ARG A 54 -13.49 -7.04 36.68
N GLN A 55 -13.30 -8.07 35.85
CA GLN A 55 -12.14 -8.97 35.91
C GLN A 55 -10.81 -8.21 35.71
N ARG A 56 -10.77 -7.25 34.78
CA ARG A 56 -9.61 -6.36 34.57
C ARG A 56 -9.30 -5.54 35.83
N ARG A 57 -10.32 -5.00 36.49
CA ARG A 57 -10.16 -4.17 37.70
C ARG A 57 -9.65 -4.96 38.91
N ILE A 58 -10.00 -6.23 39.03
CA ILE A 58 -9.56 -7.10 40.14
C ILE A 58 -8.33 -7.95 39.79
N ASN A 59 -7.70 -7.70 38.64
CA ASN A 59 -6.54 -8.43 38.12
C ASN A 59 -6.74 -9.97 38.06
N MET A 60 -7.97 -10.42 37.84
CA MET A 60 -8.31 -11.84 37.63
C MET A 60 -8.32 -12.11 36.13
N LEU A 61 -7.13 -12.35 35.58
CA LEU A 61 -6.89 -12.55 34.15
C LEU A 61 -6.74 -14.01 33.74
N THR A 62 -6.90 -14.97 34.66
CA THR A 62 -6.82 -16.39 34.31
C THR A 62 -7.96 -16.73 33.35
N PRO A 63 -7.66 -17.04 32.08
CA PRO A 63 -8.69 -17.33 31.10
C PRO A 63 -9.32 -18.69 31.44
N PRO A 64 -10.66 -18.84 31.35
CA PRO A 64 -11.26 -20.15 31.27
C PRO A 64 -10.70 -20.89 30.04
N PRO A 65 -10.73 -22.24 30.03
CA PRO A 65 -10.31 -23.00 28.85
C PRO A 65 -11.12 -22.54 27.64
N LEU A 66 -10.43 -22.08 26.59
CA LEU A 66 -11.08 -21.61 25.37
C LEU A 66 -11.79 -22.75 24.66
N CYS A 67 -12.88 -22.44 23.98
CA CYS A 67 -13.64 -23.38 23.17
C CYS A 67 -13.53 -22.97 21.70
N ASP A 68 -12.93 -23.84 20.90
CA ASP A 68 -12.64 -23.65 19.47
C ASP A 68 -13.82 -24.03 18.57
N PHE A 69 -15.03 -24.14 19.13
CA PHE A 69 -16.22 -24.49 18.37
C PHE A 69 -16.55 -23.41 17.33
N GLU A 70 -16.54 -23.84 16.06
CA GLU A 70 -16.98 -23.07 14.91
C GLU A 70 -17.84 -23.94 13.99
N GLN A 71 -18.95 -23.38 13.49
CA GLN A 71 -19.82 -24.08 12.55
C GLN A 71 -20.46 -23.11 11.55
N TRP A 72 -20.23 -23.34 10.26
CA TRP A 72 -20.80 -22.52 9.19
C TRP A 72 -22.33 -22.58 9.16
N ILE A 73 -22.96 -21.41 9.02
CA ILE A 73 -24.41 -21.25 8.83
C ILE A 73 -24.70 -21.12 7.33
N ASP A 74 -23.95 -20.24 6.66
CA ASP A 74 -24.08 -20.03 5.23
C ASP A 74 -23.03 -20.89 4.49
N THR A 75 -23.47 -21.62 3.45
CA THR A 75 -22.58 -22.45 2.61
C THR A 75 -22.07 -21.72 1.38
N GLU A 76 -22.75 -20.64 0.97
CA GLU A 76 -22.38 -19.84 -0.21
C GLU A 76 -22.34 -18.35 0.14
N ILE A 77 -21.45 -17.60 -0.54
CA ILE A 77 -21.42 -16.13 -0.43
C ILE A 77 -22.64 -15.57 -1.17
N ASN A 78 -23.32 -14.60 -0.56
CA ASN A 78 -24.40 -13.84 -1.17
C ASN A 78 -23.96 -13.22 -2.52
N PRO A 79 -24.73 -13.35 -3.62
CA PRO A 79 -24.39 -12.72 -4.90
C PRO A 79 -24.04 -11.23 -4.79
N GLU A 80 -24.72 -10.47 -3.95
CA GLU A 80 -24.44 -9.03 -3.75
C GLU A 80 -23.05 -8.80 -3.13
N ASP A 81 -22.65 -9.66 -2.20
CA ASP A 81 -21.34 -9.60 -1.57
C ASP A 81 -20.23 -10.03 -2.55
N LYS A 82 -20.52 -10.97 -3.47
CA LYS A 82 -19.60 -11.32 -4.58
C LYS A 82 -19.39 -10.16 -5.54
N GLU A 83 -20.48 -9.52 -5.99
CA GLU A 83 -20.40 -8.33 -6.85
C GLU A 83 -19.62 -7.20 -6.17
N PHE A 84 -19.82 -7.01 -4.87
CA PHE A 84 -19.07 -6.03 -4.09
C PHE A 84 -17.57 -6.34 -4.07
N LEU A 85 -17.17 -7.59 -3.86
CA LEU A 85 -15.76 -8.00 -3.91
C LEU A 85 -15.14 -7.76 -5.29
N GLU A 86 -15.83 -8.14 -6.37
CA GLU A 86 -15.36 -7.91 -7.73
C GLU A 86 -15.22 -6.41 -8.05
N TYR A 87 -16.16 -5.59 -7.57
CA TYR A 87 -16.07 -4.14 -7.68
C TYR A 87 -14.83 -3.59 -6.95
N MET A 88 -14.58 -4.02 -5.72
CA MET A 88 -13.42 -3.58 -4.94
C MET A 88 -12.10 -3.96 -5.62
N LEU A 89 -11.99 -5.20 -6.13
CA LEU A 89 -10.79 -5.66 -6.86
C LEU A 89 -10.51 -4.83 -8.12
N ARG A 90 -11.56 -4.55 -8.91
CA ARG A 90 -11.45 -3.69 -10.10
C ARG A 90 -11.01 -2.28 -9.71
N TRP A 91 -11.59 -1.71 -8.67
CA TRP A 91 -11.25 -0.36 -8.21
C TRP A 91 -9.81 -0.26 -7.72
N ASP A 92 -9.31 -1.28 -7.01
CA ASP A 92 -7.91 -1.35 -6.58
C ASP A 92 -6.96 -1.46 -7.78
N ALA A 93 -7.33 -2.23 -8.80
CA ALA A 93 -6.57 -2.33 -10.05
C ALA A 93 -6.52 -0.99 -10.81
N GLU A 94 -7.66 -0.33 -11.01
CA GLU A 94 -7.75 0.99 -11.66
C GLU A 94 -6.90 2.04 -10.94
N ARG A 95 -6.97 2.07 -9.60
CA ARG A 95 -6.13 2.94 -8.78
C ARG A 95 -4.65 2.67 -8.95
N LYS A 96 -4.27 1.38 -8.97
CA LYS A 96 -2.88 0.98 -9.15
C LYS A 96 -2.37 1.43 -10.52
N GLU A 97 -3.12 1.20 -11.58
CA GLU A 97 -2.78 1.66 -12.93
C GLU A 97 -2.65 3.18 -13.01
N MET A 98 -3.58 3.92 -12.41
CA MET A 98 -3.51 5.38 -12.35
C MET A 98 -2.25 5.89 -11.64
N TYR A 99 -1.86 5.24 -10.55
CA TYR A 99 -0.64 5.58 -9.82
C TYR A 99 0.62 5.27 -10.65
N GLU A 100 0.68 4.09 -11.28
CA GLU A 100 1.78 3.70 -12.17
C GLU A 100 1.91 4.64 -13.37
N LYS A 101 0.78 5.04 -13.97
CA LYS A 101 0.76 6.01 -15.08
C LYS A 101 1.34 7.36 -14.64
N ARG A 102 0.95 7.86 -13.47
CA ARG A 102 1.50 9.11 -12.92
C ARG A 102 3.01 9.03 -12.73
N LEU A 103 3.51 7.93 -12.19
CA LEU A 103 4.96 7.73 -12.04
C LEU A 103 5.69 7.75 -13.38
N ARG A 104 5.13 7.09 -14.41
CA ARG A 104 5.71 7.10 -15.76
C ARG A 104 5.69 8.50 -16.37
N GLU A 105 4.60 9.25 -16.22
CA GLU A 105 4.50 10.62 -16.71
C GLU A 105 5.47 11.57 -15.98
N GLU A 106 5.62 11.44 -14.67
CA GLU A 106 6.57 12.23 -13.89
C GLU A 106 8.02 11.92 -14.29
N ALA A 107 8.35 10.64 -14.48
CA ALA A 107 9.64 10.23 -15.01
C ALA A 107 9.91 10.82 -16.40
N ALA A 108 8.96 10.70 -17.32
CA ALA A 108 9.07 11.24 -18.67
C ALA A 108 9.22 12.78 -18.68
N LYS A 109 8.48 13.49 -17.83
CA LYS A 109 8.62 14.94 -17.66
C LYS A 109 10.00 15.32 -17.14
N LYS A 110 10.52 14.56 -16.18
CA LYS A 110 11.86 14.78 -15.62
C LYS A 110 12.94 14.55 -16.68
N GLU A 111 12.87 13.45 -17.42
CA GLU A 111 13.82 13.15 -18.51
C GLU A 111 13.78 14.23 -19.59
N HIS A 112 12.59 14.66 -20.02
CA HIS A 112 12.44 15.72 -21.01
C HIS A 112 13.07 17.03 -20.51
N LYS A 113 12.84 17.39 -19.24
CA LYS A 113 13.42 18.60 -18.64
C LYS A 113 14.95 18.52 -18.58
N GLU A 114 15.50 17.40 -18.16
CA GLU A 114 16.95 17.17 -18.11
C GLU A 114 17.57 17.18 -19.52
N GLU A 115 16.89 16.61 -20.51
CA GLU A 115 17.34 16.68 -21.90
C GLU A 115 17.32 18.12 -22.44
N GLU A 116 16.25 18.87 -22.19
CA GLU A 116 16.16 20.27 -22.60
C GLU A 116 17.26 21.12 -21.96
N GLU A 117 17.56 20.90 -20.68
CA GLU A 117 18.67 21.55 -19.98
C GLU A 117 20.03 21.19 -20.62
N ARG A 118 20.27 19.91 -20.92
CA ARG A 118 21.48 19.47 -21.63
C ARG A 118 21.62 20.17 -22.99
N ARG A 119 20.52 20.30 -23.75
CA ARG A 119 20.50 21.00 -25.04
C ARG A 119 20.79 22.50 -24.88
N ARG A 120 20.23 23.14 -23.85
CA ARG A 120 20.48 24.57 -23.55
C ARG A 120 21.93 24.85 -23.17
N VAL A 121 22.58 23.94 -22.43
CA VAL A 121 23.96 24.12 -21.96
C VAL A 121 25.00 23.71 -23.01
N ALA A 122 24.65 22.81 -23.94
CA ALA A 122 25.54 22.34 -25.01
C ALA A 122 26.27 23.46 -25.81
N PRO A 123 25.61 24.51 -26.32
CA PRO A 123 26.30 25.54 -27.11
C PRO A 123 27.32 26.33 -26.29
N ASN A 124 27.01 26.63 -25.02
CA ASN A 124 27.93 27.33 -24.12
C ASN A 124 29.18 26.47 -23.83
N ARG A 125 28.97 25.17 -23.60
CA ARG A 125 30.06 24.21 -23.42
C ARG A 125 30.94 24.12 -24.67
N GLU A 126 30.33 24.02 -25.85
CA GLU A 126 31.05 23.96 -27.13
C GLU A 126 31.84 25.25 -27.40
N GLU A 127 31.25 26.42 -27.14
CA GLU A 127 31.93 27.71 -27.29
C GLU A 127 33.13 27.83 -26.35
N ARG A 128 32.96 27.42 -25.08
CA ARG A 128 34.04 27.39 -24.09
C ARG A 128 35.17 26.46 -24.53
N GLU A 129 34.85 25.27 -25.04
CA GLU A 129 35.82 24.32 -25.57
C GLU A 129 36.56 24.89 -26.78
N LYS A 130 35.86 25.53 -27.74
CA LYS A 130 36.49 26.23 -28.88
C LYS A 130 37.44 27.33 -28.42
N LYS A 131 37.06 28.12 -27.41
CA LYS A 131 37.92 29.19 -26.86
C LYS A 131 39.18 28.63 -26.20
N LEU A 132 39.04 27.55 -25.43
CA LEU A 132 40.17 26.85 -24.80
C LEU A 132 41.11 26.24 -25.86
N GLU A 133 40.56 25.65 -26.91
CA GLU A 133 41.34 25.09 -28.02
C GLU A 133 42.13 26.17 -28.77
N ARG A 134 41.52 27.33 -29.05
CA ARG A 134 42.23 28.49 -29.60
C ARG A 134 43.38 28.93 -28.69
N ALA A 135 43.15 28.99 -27.38
CA ALA A 135 44.18 29.35 -26.41
C ALA A 135 45.32 28.32 -26.37
N ARG A 136 45.02 27.01 -26.43
CA ARG A 136 46.03 25.94 -26.52
C ARG A 136 46.89 26.07 -27.77
N ARG A 137 46.27 26.33 -28.94
CA ARG A 137 46.99 26.55 -30.20
C ARG A 137 47.88 27.78 -30.15
N ALA A 138 47.37 28.90 -29.64
CA ALA A 138 48.16 30.12 -29.49
C ALA A 138 49.36 29.90 -28.55
N LYS A 139 49.17 29.16 -27.45
CA LYS A 139 50.23 28.81 -26.52
C LYS A 139 51.29 27.92 -27.18
N ALA A 140 50.90 26.90 -27.94
CA ALA A 140 51.82 26.03 -28.67
C ALA A 140 52.70 26.83 -29.64
N VAL A 141 52.11 27.77 -30.39
CA VAL A 141 52.86 28.64 -31.31
C VAL A 141 53.88 29.52 -30.57
N THR A 142 53.52 30.08 -29.40
CA THR A 142 54.47 30.87 -28.60
C THR A 142 55.58 30.03 -27.95
N GLU A 143 55.31 28.77 -27.66
CA GLU A 143 56.28 27.82 -27.09
C GLU A 143 57.25 27.31 -28.16
N GLU A 144 56.77 27.05 -29.37
CA GLU A 144 57.58 26.62 -30.53
C GLU A 144 58.38 27.77 -31.17
N ASN A 145 57.91 29.03 -31.07
CA ASN A 145 58.60 30.21 -31.61
C ASN A 145 58.66 31.38 -30.61
N PRO A 146 59.52 31.30 -29.59
CA PRO A 146 59.63 32.32 -28.53
C PRO A 146 60.18 33.66 -29.03
N ASP A 147 60.79 33.73 -30.21
CA ASP A 147 61.39 34.96 -30.77
C ASP A 147 60.35 35.98 -31.28
N THR A 148 59.09 35.56 -31.46
CA THR A 148 57.98 36.44 -31.89
C THR A 148 57.54 37.46 -30.84
N LEU A 149 57.85 37.23 -29.55
CA LEU A 149 57.56 38.16 -28.45
C LEU A 149 58.63 39.27 -28.30
N ARG A 150 59.75 39.20 -29.01
CA ARG A 150 60.95 40.03 -28.75
C ARG A 150 61.18 41.19 -29.72
N LYS A 151 60.33 41.37 -30.73
CA LYS A 151 60.43 42.48 -31.70
C LYS A 151 59.33 43.51 -31.49
N GLY A 152 59.54 44.38 -30.51
CA GLY A 152 58.79 45.61 -30.31
C GLY A 152 59.66 46.62 -29.58
N LYS A 153 60.47 47.38 -30.32
CA LYS A 153 61.08 48.64 -29.91
C LYS A 153 61.13 49.56 -31.11
#